data_AF-A0A925M2D5-F1
#
_entry.id   AF-A0A925M2D5-F1
#
_cell.length_a   1.000
_cell.length_b   1.000
_cell.length_c   1.000
_cell.angle_alpha   90.00
_cell.angle_beta   90.00
_cell.angle_gamma   90.00
#
_symmetry.space_group_name_H-M   'P 1'
#
loop_
_entity.id
_entity.type
_entity.pdbx_description
1 polymer ?
#
loop_
_entity_poly.entity_id
_entity_poly.type
_entity_poly.pdbx_seq_one_letter_code
_entity_poly.pdbx_strand_id
1 'polypeptide(L)' 'MKKRLAFISEHASPFGVLGGVDSGGQNVYVGQLAKHLAAMGYTVDVFTRRDNTLLPEVADWVDGV' A
#
# COMPACT_ATOMS: atom_id res chain seq x y z
N MET A 1 12.53 18.88 -3.77
CA MET A 1 12.52 17.40 -3.71
C MET A 1 11.28 16.95 -2.96
N LYS A 2 10.49 16.01 -3.48
CA LYS A 2 9.40 15.37 -2.72
C LYS A 2 10.03 14.47 -1.63
N LYS A 3 9.49 14.51 -0.41
CA LYS A 3 9.95 13.64 0.69
C LYS A 3 9.41 12.23 0.45
N ARG A 4 10.28 11.22 0.59
CA ARG A 4 9.92 9.80 0.38
C ARG A 4 9.70 9.09 1.72
N LEU A 5 8.68 8.24 1.77
CA LEU A 5 8.32 7.40 2.92
C LEU A 5 8.24 5.94 2.48
N ALA A 6 8.75 5.04 3.30
CA ALA A 6 8.62 3.60 3.09
C ALA A 6 7.69 3.02 4.16
N PHE A 7 6.60 2.41 3.74
CA PHE A 7 5.68 1.69 4.61
C PHE A 7 6.01 0.20 4.52
N ILE A 8 6.11 -0.46 5.67
CA ILE A 8 6.30 -1.91 5.73
C ILE A 8 5.04 -2.51 6.33
N SER A 9 4.30 -3.26 5.52
CA SER A 9 3.06 -3.91 5.91
C SER A 9 3.06 -5.35 5.39
N GLU A 10 3.69 -6.26 6.15
CA GLU A 10 3.99 -7.62 5.68
C GLU A 10 2.73 -8.37 5.21
N HIS A 11 1.69 -8.45 6.03
CA HIS A 11 0.45 -9.18 5.70
C HIS A 11 -0.69 -8.28 5.21
N ALA A 12 -0.75 -7.02 5.65
CA ALA A 12 -1.89 -6.14 5.39
C ALA A 12 -1.72 -5.37 4.07
N SER A 13 -1.68 -6.12 2.96
CA SER A 13 -1.60 -5.55 1.62
C SER A 13 -2.76 -4.57 1.37
N PRO A 14 -2.49 -3.36 0.86
CA PRO A 14 -3.55 -2.43 0.49
C PRO A 14 -4.43 -2.93 -0.67
N PHE A 15 -3.98 -3.95 -1.41
CA PHE A 15 -4.74 -4.64 -2.44
C PHE A 15 -5.50 -5.87 -1.92
N GLY A 16 -5.46 -6.13 -0.61
CA GLY A 16 -6.22 -7.22 0.01
C GLY A 16 -7.71 -7.06 -0.25
N VAL A 17 -8.37 -8.14 -0.68
CA VAL A 17 -9.81 -8.14 -0.95
C VAL A 17 -10.58 -7.97 0.36
N LEU A 18 -11.27 -6.85 0.52
CA LEU A 18 -12.08 -6.56 1.70
C LEU A 18 -13.04 -7.72 2.01
N GLY A 19 -12.96 -8.24 3.24
CA GLY A 19 -13.79 -9.36 3.71
C GLY A 19 -13.20 -10.77 3.49
N GLY A 20 -11.99 -10.88 2.94
CA GLY A 20 -11.21 -12.13 2.93
C GLY A 20 -10.46 -12.39 4.25
N VAL A 21 -9.86 -13.58 4.37
CA VAL A 21 -8.89 -13.89 5.43
C VAL A 21 -7.73 -12.88 5.35
N ASP A 22 -7.30 -12.32 6.48
CA ASP A 22 -6.26 -11.27 6.59
C ASP A 22 -6.57 -9.90 5.92
N SER A 23 -7.81 -9.64 5.54
CA SER A 23 -8.24 -8.37 4.92
C SER A 23 -9.15 -7.57 5.87
N GLY A 24 -8.53 -6.93 6.85
CA GLY A 24 -9.18 -6.18 7.92
C GLY A 24 -8.97 -4.66 7.84
N GLY A 25 -9.16 -3.98 8.97
CA GLY A 25 -9.02 -2.52 9.04
C GLY A 25 -7.62 -1.99 8.71
N GLN A 26 -6.57 -2.80 8.88
CA GLN A 26 -5.19 -2.39 8.63
C GLN A 26 -4.90 -2.19 7.14
N ASN A 27 -5.42 -3.06 6.26
CA ASN A 27 -5.28 -2.93 4.80
C ASN A 27 -5.86 -1.59 4.32
N VAL A 28 -7.06 -1.27 4.81
CA VAL A 28 -7.73 0.01 4.56
C VAL A 28 -6.91 1.18 5.10
N TYR A 29 -6.44 1.08 6.34
CA TYR A 29 -5.67 2.13 6.99
C TYR A 29 -4.38 2.45 6.23
N VAL A 30 -3.58 1.44 5.88
CA VAL A 30 -2.33 1.61 5.11
C VAL A 30 -2.62 2.28 3.78
N GLY A 31 -3.63 1.80 3.06
CA GLY A 31 -3.98 2.36 1.75
C GLY A 31 -4.52 3.79 1.82
N GLN A 32 -5.37 4.11 2.80
CA GLN A 32 -5.86 5.46 2.99
C GLN A 32 -4.75 6.42 3.43
N LEU A 33 -3.89 6.01 4.36
CA LEU A 33 -2.80 6.84 4.85
C LEU A 33 -1.79 7.16 3.73
N ALA A 34 -1.40 6.16 2.93
CA ALA A 34 -0.51 6.37 1.80
C ALA A 34 -1.08 7.38 0.79
N LYS A 35 -2.37 7.24 0.42
CA LYS A 35 -3.06 8.17 -0.49
C LYS A 35 -3.12 9.60 0.03
N HIS A 36 -3.42 9.78 1.33
CA HIS A 36 -3.46 11.12 1.93
C HIS A 36 -2.08 11.77 2.00
N LEU A 37 -1.03 10.99 2.29
CA LEU A 37 0.35 11.49 2.27
C LEU A 37 0.79 11.87 0.85
N ALA A 38 0.45 11.08 -0.17
CA ALA A 38 0.70 11.42 -1.55
C ALA A 38 0.01 12.73 -1.97
N ALA A 39 -1.25 12.92 -1.56
CA ALA A 39 -1.99 14.18 -1.77
C ALA A 39 -1.35 15.38 -1.06
N MET A 40 -0.61 15.17 0.04
CA MET A 40 0.19 16.21 0.72
C MET A 40 1.57 16.43 0.09
N GLY A 41 1.89 15.77 -1.02
CA GLY A 41 3.13 15.94 -1.79
C GLY A 41 4.28 15.01 -1.40
N TYR A 42 4.00 13.98 -0.59
CA TYR A 42 4.97 12.90 -0.34
C TYR A 42 4.97 11.88 -1.48
N THR A 43 6.01 11.06 -1.54
CA THR A 43 6.03 9.82 -2.33
C THR A 43 6.09 8.67 -1.34
N VAL A 44 5.19 7.69 -1.45
CA VAL A 44 5.04 6.60 -0.48
C VAL A 44 5.20 5.26 -1.18
N ASP A 45 6.23 4.51 -0.82
CA ASP A 45 6.39 3.13 -1.27
C ASP A 45 5.81 2.18 -0.20
N VAL A 46 4.85 1.32 -0.57
CA VAL A 46 4.26 0.33 0.35
C VAL A 46 4.81 -1.06 0.06
N PHE A 47 5.67 -1.55 0.95
CA PHE A 47 6.22 -2.89 0.89
C PHE A 47 5.30 -3.87 1.62
N THR A 48 4.83 -4.89 0.91
CA THR A 48 3.97 -5.95 1.44
C THR A 48 4.39 -7.30 0.88
N ARG A 49 3.93 -8.39 1.48
CA ARG A 49 4.21 -9.74 0.98
C ARG A 49 3.50 -9.95 -0.35
N ARG A 50 4.23 -10.43 -1.36
CA ARG A 50 3.65 -11.00 -2.58
C ARG A 50 3.24 -12.44 -2.31
N ASP A 51 1.97 -12.66 -1.98
CA ASP A 51 1.41 -13.97 -1.61
C ASP A 51 0.95 -14.81 -2.82
N ASN A 52 0.89 -14.20 -4.00
CA ASN A 52 0.54 -14.88 -5.25
C ASN A 52 1.55 -14.51 -6.35
N THR A 53 2.11 -15.51 -7.04
CA THR A 53 3.09 -15.34 -8.12
C THR A 53 2.53 -14.63 -9.35
N LEU A 54 1.21 -14.54 -9.48
CA LEU A 54 0.55 -13.80 -10.57
C LEU A 54 0.46 -12.29 -10.29
N LEU A 55 0.68 -11.84 -9.06
CA LEU A 55 0.73 -10.42 -8.74
C LEU A 55 2.03 -9.80 -9.24
N PRO A 56 2.02 -8.54 -9.69
CA PRO A 56 3.23 -7.84 -10.07
C PRO A 56 4.16 -7.67 -8.85
N GLU A 57 5.46 -7.55 -9.11
CA GLU A 57 6.44 -7.21 -8.06
C GLU A 57 6.31 -5.76 -7.59
N VAL A 58 5.92 -4.86 -8.50
CA VAL A 58 5.67 -3.43 -8.23
C VAL A 58 4.41 -3.02 -8.98
N ALA A 59 3.54 -2.24 -8.34
CA ALA A 59 2.34 -1.68 -8.94
C ALA A 59 2.21 -0.20 -8.57
N ASP A 60 2.14 0.66 -9.58
CA ASP A 60 1.76 2.07 -9.38
C ASP A 60 0.26 2.12 -9.07
N TRP A 61 -0.11 2.61 -7.88
CA TRP A 61 -1.50 2.59 -7.45
C TRP A 61 -2.22 3.91 -7.72
N VAL A 62 -1.60 5.03 -7.32
CA VAL A 62 -2.07 6.40 -7.59
C VAL A 62 -0.85 7.30 -7.76
N ASP A 63 -1.02 8.53 -8.25
CA ASP A 63 0.12 9.47 -8.31
C ASP A 63 0.74 9.65 -6.91
N GLY A 64 2.01 9.24 -6.77
CA GLY A 64 2.75 9.30 -5.51
C GLY A 64 2.67 8.07 -4.59
N VAL A 65 1.97 6.98 -4.99
CA VAL A 65 1.94 5.68 -4.27
C VAL A 65 2.11 4.50 -5.23
#